data_AF-A0A2V6H8F2-F1
#
_entry.id   AF-A0A2V6H8F2-F1
#
_cell.length_a   1.000
_cell.length_b   1.000
_cell.length_c   1.000
_cell.angle_alpha   90.00
_cell.angle_beta   90.00
_cell.angle_gamma   90.00
#
_symmetry.space_group_name_H-M   'P 1'
#
loop_
_entity.id
_entity.type
_entity.pdbx_description
1 polymer ?
#
loop_
_entity_poly.entity_id
_entity_poly.type
_entity_poly.pdbx_seq_one_letter_code
_entity_poly.pdbx_strand_id
1 'polypeptide(L)'
;MPSLKPTQLAFFSYAHEDAEFALRLAKDLRAGGAAIWMDRLDIKPGQRWDRAIEDALATCPQLLVILSPAAVESTNVMDEVSLALEEGKTVLPVIHRQCKVPFRLRRLQYVDLTHNYDEGLGRLLETLGCAAPSAMPKEAADQGLDDSAHDDEAKQVNLLSQPAPKGGATLPIPKKHVFGLPKPIIGIVAVLVAVALLGLVIVLSQVGVFKQAEKKVTPAPEAGRTPDVGVTAAKPPTEPDRVKPNANRLDLGRTTFITDRAESVKTLAKYLENEGAEVSVISTDQLDNLADTRPDTIIVCGDTGAAWGKFSKTVLNRLFEDPKIIAFGTAGSNLFRLLGLRIADPNGMHGRGSAGTQLVVQVPEILQSPLTIPAENQMVQVYEPGSSDVIGIYDDGSPMVAGFEGIAHWSQWKNHWPICRQGNCVLWGFSAPTSEMTDAGKQLFVNLLVNHKARPSMPLSQARRKTEYVKSGLISERLSKQFPDHKWPFQVKSTGRISARLSWTPPDVGLAFILGTEQRRRFQRKDGRSPLTIDYDVNEEDVTHSDDDWFIGVTCFGDIGTTVIDYQLQLSLPQ
;
A
#
# COMPACT_ATOMS: atom_id res chain seq x y z
N MET A 1 -14.76 -29.34 39.22
CA MET A 1 -14.54 -29.50 37.77
C MET A 1 -13.92 -28.21 37.24
N PRO A 2 -12.97 -28.24 36.31
CA PRO A 2 -12.50 -27.02 35.66
C PRO A 2 -13.64 -26.41 34.85
N SER A 3 -13.87 -25.10 35.00
CA SER A 3 -14.89 -24.40 34.23
C SER A 3 -14.42 -24.27 32.78
N LEU A 4 -15.17 -24.84 31.84
CA LEU A 4 -14.97 -24.58 30.41
C LEU A 4 -15.18 -23.08 30.17
N LYS A 5 -14.14 -22.39 29.67
CA LYS A 5 -14.31 -21.00 29.21
C LYS A 5 -15.30 -21.01 28.04
N PRO A 6 -16.26 -20.07 27.98
CA PRO A 6 -17.15 -19.97 26.83
C PRO A 6 -16.33 -19.68 25.57
N THR A 7 -16.56 -20.44 24.51
CA THR A 7 -15.87 -20.29 23.22
C THR A 7 -16.11 -18.89 22.67
N GLN A 8 -15.05 -18.11 22.55
CA GLN A 8 -15.10 -16.74 22.03
C GLN A 8 -14.97 -16.74 20.51
N LEU A 9 -15.70 -15.84 19.84
CA LEU A 9 -15.63 -15.70 18.39
C LEU A 9 -14.27 -15.11 17.98
N ALA A 10 -13.52 -15.82 17.15
CA ALA A 10 -12.24 -15.37 16.61
C ALA A 10 -12.38 -14.93 15.14
N PHE A 11 -11.95 -13.71 14.83
CA PHE A 11 -11.78 -13.24 13.45
C PHE A 11 -10.55 -13.91 12.84
N PHE A 12 -10.71 -14.50 11.66
CA PHE A 12 -9.65 -15.23 10.95
C PHE A 12 -8.96 -14.31 9.93
N SER A 13 -7.75 -13.84 10.24
CA SER A 13 -6.96 -12.96 9.38
C SER A 13 -5.85 -13.73 8.67
N TYR A 14 -5.75 -13.57 7.35
CA TYR A 14 -4.83 -14.30 6.48
C TYR A 14 -4.54 -13.51 5.20
N ALA A 15 -3.40 -13.76 4.54
CA ALA A 15 -3.12 -13.20 3.22
C ALA A 15 -3.86 -13.97 2.12
N HIS A 16 -4.23 -13.30 1.03
CA HIS A 16 -5.01 -13.92 -0.05
C HIS A 16 -4.32 -15.15 -0.65
N GLU A 17 -2.99 -15.15 -0.67
CA GLU A 17 -2.11 -16.23 -1.14
C GLU A 17 -2.18 -17.49 -0.24
N ASP A 18 -2.56 -17.34 1.03
CA ASP A 18 -2.70 -18.45 1.99
C ASP A 18 -4.16 -18.94 2.10
N ALA A 19 -5.07 -18.48 1.24
CA ALA A 19 -6.51 -18.72 1.36
C ALA A 19 -6.94 -20.19 1.38
N GLU A 20 -6.27 -21.05 0.62
CA GLU A 20 -6.57 -22.49 0.60
C GLU A 20 -6.27 -23.14 1.97
N PHE A 21 -5.12 -22.77 2.56
CA PHE A 21 -4.73 -23.23 3.89
C PHE A 21 -5.64 -22.64 4.98
N ALA A 22 -5.92 -21.34 4.93
CA ALA A 22 -6.80 -20.68 5.88
C ALA A 22 -8.21 -21.29 5.87
N LEU A 23 -8.76 -21.59 4.69
CA LEU A 23 -10.06 -22.25 4.53
C LEU A 23 -10.07 -23.68 5.09
N ARG A 24 -8.98 -24.44 4.91
CA ARG A 24 -8.83 -25.77 5.53
C ARG A 24 -8.79 -25.66 7.06
N LEU A 25 -7.91 -24.82 7.59
CA LEU A 25 -7.73 -24.66 9.03
C LEU A 25 -9.01 -24.14 9.71
N ALA A 26 -9.72 -23.19 9.10
CA ALA A 26 -10.99 -22.71 9.62
C ALA A 26 -12.09 -23.81 9.66
N LYS A 27 -12.11 -24.72 8.67
CA LYS A 27 -13.02 -25.88 8.69
C LYS A 27 -12.65 -26.87 9.78
N ASP A 28 -11.38 -27.23 9.90
CA ASP A 28 -10.88 -28.19 10.89
C ASP A 28 -11.11 -27.68 12.32
N LEU A 29 -10.88 -26.39 12.56
CA LEU A 29 -11.16 -25.75 13.85
C LEU A 29 -12.67 -25.68 14.17
N ARG A 30 -13.53 -25.36 13.19
CA ARG A 30 -15.00 -25.42 13.37
C ARG A 30 -15.48 -26.83 13.67
N ALA A 31 -14.92 -27.85 13.02
CA ALA A 31 -15.21 -29.25 13.31
C ALA A 31 -14.79 -29.66 14.73
N GLY A 32 -13.71 -29.08 15.26
CA GLY A 32 -13.31 -29.17 16.66
C GLY A 32 -14.12 -28.29 17.64
N GLY A 33 -15.17 -27.59 17.18
CA GLY A 33 -16.07 -26.79 18.01
C GLY A 33 -15.66 -25.32 18.22
N ALA A 34 -14.68 -24.80 17.47
CA ALA A 34 -14.25 -23.41 17.59
C ALA A 34 -15.24 -22.44 16.91
N ALA A 35 -15.55 -21.33 17.61
CA ALA A 35 -16.30 -20.22 17.05
C ALA A 35 -15.35 -19.33 16.24
N ILE A 36 -15.38 -19.47 14.92
CA ILE A 36 -14.54 -18.71 13.98
C ILE A 36 -15.41 -17.92 13.02
N TRP A 37 -15.06 -16.66 12.79
CA TRP A 37 -15.57 -15.85 11.70
C TRP A 37 -14.50 -15.70 10.60
N MET A 38 -14.84 -16.00 9.35
CA MET A 38 -13.95 -15.86 8.20
C MET A 38 -14.73 -15.36 6.98
N ASP A 39 -14.16 -14.38 6.28
CA ASP A 39 -14.73 -13.69 5.12
C ASP A 39 -15.37 -14.64 4.08
N ARG A 40 -14.67 -15.71 3.68
CA ARG A 40 -15.11 -16.68 2.66
C ARG A 40 -16.18 -17.68 3.14
N LEU A 41 -16.50 -17.72 4.43
CA LEU A 41 -17.46 -18.67 5.00
C LEU A 41 -18.73 -18.01 5.53
N ASP A 42 -18.63 -16.79 6.07
CA ASP A 42 -19.74 -16.19 6.81
C ASP A 42 -20.36 -14.94 6.16
N ILE A 43 -19.71 -14.37 5.14
CA ILE A 43 -20.30 -13.33 4.29
C ILE A 43 -21.33 -13.99 3.36
N LYS A 44 -22.61 -13.69 3.59
CA LYS A 44 -23.71 -14.24 2.80
C LYS A 44 -23.85 -13.50 1.46
N PRO A 45 -24.22 -14.19 0.37
CA PRO A 45 -24.56 -13.54 -0.89
C PRO A 45 -25.59 -12.41 -0.68
N GLY A 46 -25.24 -11.19 -1.11
CA GLY A 46 -26.06 -9.99 -0.94
C GLY A 46 -25.69 -9.10 0.26
N GLN A 47 -24.78 -9.51 1.15
CA GLN A 47 -24.19 -8.60 2.14
C GLN A 47 -23.10 -7.71 1.52
N ARG A 48 -22.97 -6.46 1.99
CA ARG A 48 -21.79 -5.62 1.67
C ARG A 48 -20.58 -6.24 2.36
N TRP A 49 -19.63 -6.74 1.56
CA TRP A 49 -18.45 -7.48 2.02
C TRP A 49 -17.64 -6.69 3.05
N ASP A 50 -17.34 -5.43 2.75
CA ASP A 50 -16.53 -4.54 3.61
C ASP A 50 -17.17 -4.36 4.99
N ARG A 51 -18.47 -4.05 5.02
CA ARG A 51 -19.23 -3.89 6.27
C ARG A 51 -19.29 -5.19 7.08
N ALA A 52 -19.40 -6.35 6.43
CA ALA A 52 -19.40 -7.62 7.13
C ALA A 52 -18.04 -7.92 7.79
N ILE A 53 -16.94 -7.51 7.14
CA ILE A 53 -15.59 -7.54 7.74
C ILE A 53 -15.47 -6.54 8.89
N GLU A 54 -15.95 -5.30 8.75
CA GLU A 54 -15.95 -4.29 9.81
C GLU A 54 -16.74 -4.73 11.04
N ASP A 55 -18.00 -5.18 10.84
CA ASP A 55 -18.86 -5.72 11.90
C ASP A 55 -18.18 -6.90 12.61
N ALA A 56 -17.50 -7.78 11.87
CA ALA A 56 -16.79 -8.92 12.44
C ALA A 56 -15.50 -8.53 13.17
N LEU A 57 -14.67 -7.65 12.60
CA LEU A 57 -13.49 -7.10 13.26
C LEU A 57 -13.89 -6.43 14.58
N ALA A 58 -14.95 -5.62 14.57
CA ALA A 58 -15.45 -4.93 15.76
C ALA A 58 -15.98 -5.92 16.83
N THR A 59 -16.80 -6.91 16.43
CA THR A 59 -17.51 -7.81 17.36
C THR A 59 -16.70 -9.02 17.83
N CYS A 60 -15.65 -9.44 17.11
CA CYS A 60 -14.80 -10.55 17.56
C CYS A 60 -13.86 -10.10 18.69
N PRO A 61 -13.95 -10.69 19.91
CA PRO A 61 -12.99 -10.42 20.99
C PRO A 61 -11.58 -11.01 20.75
N GLN A 62 -11.43 -11.87 19.74
CA GLN A 62 -10.15 -12.49 19.39
C GLN A 62 -9.81 -12.31 17.90
N LEU A 63 -8.52 -12.20 17.61
CA LEU A 63 -7.96 -12.21 16.26
C LEU A 63 -7.01 -13.41 16.13
N LEU A 64 -7.33 -14.35 15.25
CA LEU A 64 -6.43 -15.44 14.90
C LEU A 64 -5.76 -15.10 13.57
N VAL A 65 -4.46 -14.83 13.59
CA VAL A 65 -3.69 -14.37 12.43
C VAL A 65 -2.77 -15.46 11.88
N ILE A 66 -2.95 -15.80 10.61
CA ILE A 66 -2.14 -16.76 9.87
C ILE A 66 -0.89 -16.07 9.33
N LEU A 67 0.26 -16.37 9.94
CA LEU A 67 1.56 -15.82 9.57
C LEU A 67 2.24 -16.66 8.47
N SER A 68 2.62 -15.95 7.42
CA SER A 68 3.41 -16.37 6.28
C SER A 68 4.24 -15.18 5.80
N PRO A 69 5.19 -15.34 4.84
CA PRO A 69 5.84 -14.20 4.22
C PRO A 69 4.85 -13.19 3.61
N ALA A 70 3.80 -13.66 2.92
CA ALA A 70 2.79 -12.81 2.31
C ALA A 70 1.95 -12.06 3.37
N ALA A 71 1.59 -12.73 4.47
CA ALA A 71 0.86 -12.10 5.58
C ALA A 71 1.68 -11.02 6.29
N VAL A 72 3.00 -11.21 6.40
CA VAL A 72 3.92 -10.20 7.00
C VAL A 72 4.18 -9.01 6.07
N GLU A 73 4.06 -9.20 4.76
CA GLU A 73 4.17 -8.14 3.74
C GLU A 73 2.83 -7.45 3.43
N SER A 74 1.70 -8.08 3.77
CA SER A 74 0.35 -7.55 3.55
C SER A 74 0.01 -6.44 4.56
N THR A 75 -0.13 -5.21 4.06
CA THR A 75 -0.59 -4.06 4.86
C THR A 75 -1.92 -4.35 5.55
N ASN A 76 -2.91 -4.92 4.85
CA ASN A 76 -4.23 -5.19 5.42
C ASN A 76 -4.16 -6.16 6.63
N VAL A 77 -3.40 -7.25 6.52
CA VAL A 77 -3.21 -8.20 7.64
C VAL A 77 -2.46 -7.54 8.80
N MET A 78 -1.48 -6.69 8.50
CA MET A 78 -0.75 -5.94 9.52
C MET A 78 -1.59 -4.83 10.17
N ASP A 79 -2.55 -4.24 9.46
CA ASP A 79 -3.49 -3.23 9.97
C ASP A 79 -4.55 -3.88 10.88
N GLU A 80 -5.12 -5.01 10.47
CA GLU A 80 -6.01 -5.83 11.31
C GLU A 80 -5.32 -6.26 12.63
N VAL A 81 -4.05 -6.67 12.55
CA VAL A 81 -3.22 -6.95 13.72
C VAL A 81 -2.95 -5.70 14.56
N SER A 82 -2.80 -4.52 13.94
CA SER A 82 -2.63 -3.24 14.68
C SER A 82 -3.88 -2.96 15.50
N LEU A 83 -5.03 -2.92 14.83
CA LEU A 83 -6.33 -2.62 15.40
C LEU A 83 -6.68 -3.58 16.55
N ALA A 84 -6.49 -4.88 16.36
CA ALA A 84 -6.75 -5.85 17.43
C ALA A 84 -5.85 -5.68 18.65
N LEU A 85 -4.57 -5.31 18.48
CA LEU A 85 -3.67 -5.01 19.60
C LEU A 85 -4.05 -3.70 20.31
N GLU A 86 -4.44 -2.68 19.55
CA GLU A 86 -4.83 -1.35 20.05
C GLU A 86 -6.15 -1.40 20.83
N GLU A 87 -7.13 -2.18 20.36
CA GLU A 87 -8.41 -2.42 21.05
C GLU A 87 -8.29 -3.44 22.20
N GLY A 88 -7.10 -3.98 22.48
CA GLY A 88 -6.85 -4.93 23.57
C GLY A 88 -7.46 -6.31 23.34
N LYS A 89 -7.74 -6.69 22.08
CA LYS A 89 -8.27 -8.01 21.70
C LYS A 89 -7.21 -9.09 21.85
N THR A 90 -7.65 -10.33 22.03
CA THR A 90 -6.74 -11.47 22.16
C THR A 90 -6.20 -11.85 20.78
N VAL A 91 -4.97 -11.46 20.48
CA VAL A 91 -4.28 -11.84 19.23
C VAL A 91 -3.57 -13.18 19.40
N LEU A 92 -3.89 -14.14 18.53
CA LEU A 92 -3.33 -15.49 18.48
C LEU A 92 -2.56 -15.69 17.17
N PRO A 93 -1.22 -15.56 17.17
CA PRO A 93 -0.42 -15.78 15.97
C PRO A 93 -0.24 -17.26 15.66
N VAL A 94 -0.42 -17.63 14.40
CA VAL A 94 -0.29 -19.01 13.90
C VAL A 94 0.69 -19.03 12.74
N ILE A 95 1.87 -19.62 12.92
CA ILE A 95 2.87 -19.72 11.86
C ILE A 95 2.48 -20.86 10.91
N HIS A 96 2.00 -20.50 9.71
CA HIS A 96 1.75 -21.44 8.62
C HIS A 96 3.00 -21.67 7.76
N ARG A 97 3.76 -20.60 7.49
CA ARG A 97 5.02 -20.65 6.73
C ARG A 97 6.10 -19.86 7.47
N GLN A 98 7.33 -20.39 7.46
CA GLN A 98 8.51 -19.72 8.03
C GLN A 98 8.61 -18.27 7.54
N CYS A 99 8.56 -17.33 8.47
CA CYS A 99 8.56 -15.90 8.19
C CYS A 99 9.18 -15.11 9.36
N LYS A 100 9.59 -13.86 9.09
CA LYS A 100 10.15 -12.97 10.12
C LYS A 100 9.00 -12.40 10.96
N VAL A 101 8.65 -13.06 12.05
CA VAL A 101 7.57 -12.64 12.96
C VAL A 101 7.68 -11.13 13.29
N PRO A 102 6.64 -10.33 12.97
CA PRO A 102 6.60 -8.89 13.20
C PRO A 102 6.89 -8.54 14.65
N PHE A 103 7.61 -7.43 14.91
CA PHE A 103 8.05 -7.07 16.26
C PHE A 103 6.90 -7.00 17.27
N ARG A 104 5.74 -6.48 16.84
CA ARG A 104 4.50 -6.38 17.65
C ARG A 104 3.98 -7.74 18.14
N LEU A 105 4.22 -8.81 17.38
CA LEU A 105 3.80 -10.18 17.72
C LEU A 105 4.87 -10.98 18.48
N ARG A 106 6.12 -10.53 18.55
CA ARG A 106 7.23 -11.28 19.20
C ARG A 106 7.08 -11.51 20.71
N ARG A 107 6.21 -10.73 21.36
CA ARG A 107 5.90 -10.87 22.80
C ARG A 107 4.76 -11.85 23.06
N LEU A 108 4.06 -12.29 22.01
CA LEU A 108 2.98 -13.26 22.08
C LEU A 108 3.54 -14.67 21.84
N GLN A 109 2.98 -15.63 22.55
CA GLN A 109 3.18 -17.04 22.20
C GLN A 109 2.43 -17.33 20.90
N TYR A 110 3.02 -18.17 20.05
CA TYR A 110 2.44 -18.58 18.77
C TYR A 110 2.23 -20.08 18.72
N VAL A 111 1.32 -20.53 17.85
CA VAL A 111 1.25 -21.92 17.43
C VAL A 111 1.98 -22.06 16.09
N ASP A 112 2.78 -23.11 15.96
CA ASP A 112 3.53 -23.40 14.73
C ASP A 112 2.92 -24.62 14.04
N LEU A 113 2.43 -24.43 12.82
CA LEU A 113 1.85 -25.47 11.96
C LEU A 113 2.81 -25.92 10.86
N THR A 114 4.05 -25.41 10.82
CA THR A 114 5.05 -25.76 9.79
C THR A 114 5.62 -27.18 9.97
N HIS A 115 5.55 -27.74 11.17
CA HIS A 115 6.15 -29.02 11.53
C HIS A 115 5.15 -30.17 11.69
N ASN A 116 4.08 -29.97 12.45
CA ASN A 116 3.05 -30.98 12.71
C ASN A 116 1.67 -30.31 12.78
N TYR A 117 0.85 -30.54 11.75
CA TYR A 117 -0.46 -29.89 11.62
C TYR A 117 -1.44 -30.34 12.71
N ASP A 118 -1.54 -31.63 12.97
CA ASP A 118 -2.56 -32.19 13.87
C ASP A 118 -2.28 -31.80 15.34
N GLU A 119 -1.01 -31.76 15.73
CA GLU A 119 -0.57 -31.29 17.06
C GLU A 119 -0.81 -29.80 17.26
N GLY A 120 -0.47 -28.96 16.26
CA GLY A 120 -0.76 -27.53 16.35
C GLY A 120 -2.26 -27.22 16.28
N LEU A 121 -3.04 -27.99 15.52
CA LEU A 121 -4.50 -27.91 15.51
C LEU A 121 -5.08 -28.23 16.90
N GLY A 122 -4.59 -29.28 17.56
CA GLY A 122 -4.97 -29.60 18.94
C GLY A 122 -4.69 -28.45 19.90
N ARG A 123 -3.47 -27.87 19.84
CA ARG A 123 -3.08 -26.70 20.64
C ARG A 123 -3.94 -25.46 20.37
N LEU A 124 -4.38 -25.25 19.12
CA LEU A 124 -5.30 -24.16 18.77
C LEU A 124 -6.69 -24.37 19.38
N LEU A 125 -7.23 -25.59 19.30
CA LEU A 125 -8.53 -25.92 19.89
C LEU A 125 -8.50 -25.72 21.41
N GLU A 126 -7.47 -26.20 22.11
CA GLU A 126 -7.28 -25.95 23.54
C GLU A 126 -7.21 -24.44 23.86
N THR A 127 -6.47 -23.67 23.06
CA THR A 127 -6.31 -22.22 23.25
C THR A 127 -7.62 -21.46 23.05
N LEU A 128 -8.45 -21.90 22.10
CA LEU A 128 -9.79 -21.35 21.82
C LEU A 128 -10.86 -21.81 22.81
N GLY A 129 -10.51 -22.62 23.82
CA GLY A 129 -11.42 -23.12 24.85
C GLY A 129 -12.24 -24.34 24.45
N CYS A 130 -11.92 -24.95 23.30
CA CYS A 130 -12.54 -26.18 22.82
C CYS A 130 -11.87 -27.40 23.46
N ALA A 131 -12.65 -28.45 23.74
CA ALA A 131 -12.06 -29.73 24.12
C ALA A 131 -11.28 -30.29 22.92
N ALA A 132 -10.03 -30.71 23.13
CA ALA A 132 -9.27 -31.40 22.09
C ALA A 132 -10.08 -32.60 21.58
N PRO A 133 -10.12 -32.84 20.25
CA PRO A 133 -10.81 -34.00 19.71
C PRO A 133 -10.14 -35.25 20.25
N SER A 134 -10.84 -35.96 21.15
CA SER A 134 -10.47 -37.32 21.56
C SER A 134 -10.24 -38.13 20.29
N ALA A 135 -9.03 -38.66 20.12
CA ALA A 135 -8.62 -39.32 18.89
C ALA A 135 -9.58 -40.47 18.58
N MET A 136 -10.47 -40.26 17.60
CA MET A 136 -11.26 -41.36 17.04
C MET A 136 -10.32 -42.21 16.18
N PRO A 137 -10.23 -43.54 16.42
CA PRO A 137 -9.41 -44.42 15.61
C PRO A 137 -9.81 -44.37 14.13
N LYS A 138 -8.81 -44.48 13.25
CA LYS A 138 -9.05 -44.84 11.86
C LYS A 138 -9.66 -46.24 11.79
N GLU A 139 -10.69 -46.36 10.95
CA GLU A 139 -11.27 -47.61 10.44
C GLU A 139 -11.78 -48.63 11.47
N ALA A 140 -13.10 -48.63 11.62
CA ALA A 140 -13.87 -49.87 11.76
C ALA A 140 -15.07 -49.81 10.81
N ALA A 141 -14.83 -50.12 9.54
CA ALA A 141 -15.88 -50.74 8.76
C ALA A 141 -15.89 -52.24 9.09
N ASP A 142 -17.09 -52.79 9.15
CA ASP A 142 -17.42 -54.21 9.34
C ASP A 142 -17.65 -54.72 10.79
N GLN A 143 -18.74 -55.49 10.90
CA GLN A 143 -19.23 -56.37 11.96
C GLN A 143 -19.69 -55.75 13.30
N GLY A 144 -21.01 -55.87 13.53
CA GLY A 144 -21.61 -55.77 14.86
C GLY A 144 -21.84 -57.15 15.49
N LEU A 145 -22.68 -57.16 16.54
CA LEU A 145 -23.09 -58.32 17.36
C LEU A 145 -22.02 -58.85 18.33
N ASP A 146 -22.06 -58.27 19.53
CA ASP A 146 -21.78 -59.00 20.78
C ASP A 146 -22.81 -60.12 20.94
N ASP A 147 -22.34 -61.34 21.21
CA ASP A 147 -23.13 -62.38 21.83
C ASP A 147 -22.28 -63.22 22.81
N SER A 148 -22.15 -62.69 24.02
CA SER A 148 -22.11 -63.46 25.28
C SER A 148 -20.79 -64.10 25.78
N ALA A 149 -20.54 -63.85 27.07
CA ALA A 149 -20.28 -64.84 28.14
C ALA A 149 -19.04 -65.78 28.12
N HIS A 150 -18.24 -65.57 29.18
CA HIS A 150 -17.75 -66.59 30.14
C HIS A 150 -16.62 -67.60 29.81
N ASP A 151 -15.69 -67.63 30.78
CA ASP A 151 -14.98 -68.76 31.41
C ASP A 151 -13.79 -69.48 30.72
N ASP A 152 -12.62 -69.26 31.34
CA ASP A 152 -11.72 -70.27 31.92
C ASP A 152 -11.84 -71.75 31.49
N GLU A 153 -10.80 -72.30 30.82
CA GLU A 153 -9.83 -73.21 31.49
C GLU A 153 -8.69 -73.72 30.55
N ALA A 154 -7.46 -73.53 31.03
CA ALA A 154 -6.27 -74.42 31.05
C ALA A 154 -6.06 -75.64 30.10
N LYS A 155 -4.75 -75.95 29.93
CA LYS A 155 -4.09 -77.22 29.49
C LYS A 155 -4.02 -77.51 27.97
N GLN A 156 -3.01 -78.21 27.42
CA GLN A 156 -1.60 -78.51 27.82
C GLN A 156 -0.87 -79.19 26.61
N VAL A 157 0.48 -79.18 26.60
CA VAL A 157 1.43 -80.07 25.86
C VAL A 157 1.42 -80.23 24.32
N ASN A 158 2.50 -79.71 23.70
CA ASN A 158 3.59 -80.47 23.05
C ASN A 158 3.36 -81.21 21.69
N LEU A 159 4.05 -80.78 20.61
CA LEU A 159 5.11 -81.58 19.94
C LEU A 159 5.94 -80.82 18.87
N LEU A 160 7.27 -80.94 18.99
CA LEU A 160 8.32 -81.04 17.94
C LEU A 160 8.08 -80.49 16.50
N SER A 161 8.92 -79.53 16.06
CA SER A 161 10.00 -79.78 15.06
C SER A 161 10.89 -78.55 14.80
N GLN A 162 12.21 -78.75 14.78
CA GLN A 162 13.27 -77.84 14.28
C GLN A 162 13.68 -78.27 12.84
N PRO A 163 14.64 -77.65 12.10
CA PRO A 163 15.57 -76.57 12.45
C PRO A 163 15.81 -75.44 11.41
N ALA A 164 16.64 -74.47 11.80
CA ALA A 164 17.23 -73.46 10.92
C ALA A 164 18.63 -73.85 10.39
N PRO A 165 19.17 -73.09 9.42
CA PRO A 165 20.58 -72.68 9.46
C PRO A 165 20.70 -71.13 9.33
N LYS A 166 21.30 -70.44 10.31
CA LYS A 166 22.74 -70.08 10.42
C LYS A 166 23.24 -69.00 9.44
N GLY A 167 23.66 -67.85 10.00
CA GLY A 167 25.06 -67.42 9.85
C GLY A 167 25.37 -66.01 9.33
N GLY A 168 25.54 -65.04 10.25
CA GLY A 168 26.42 -63.86 10.09
C GLY A 168 26.00 -62.77 9.07
N ALA A 169 26.60 -61.58 9.07
CA ALA A 169 27.43 -60.90 10.08
C ALA A 169 27.43 -59.38 9.83
N THR A 170 27.55 -58.59 10.90
CA THR A 170 28.09 -57.22 11.00
C THR A 170 27.97 -56.24 9.81
N LEU A 171 27.18 -55.17 10.00
CA LEU A 171 27.21 -53.95 9.17
C LEU A 171 28.21 -52.91 9.75
N PRO A 172 29.18 -52.41 8.96
CA PRO A 172 29.92 -51.19 9.27
C PRO A 172 29.39 -49.96 8.51
N ILE A 173 29.59 -48.78 9.08
CA ILE A 173 29.19 -47.46 8.55
C ILE A 173 30.08 -47.04 7.36
N PRO A 174 29.52 -46.40 6.32
CA PRO A 174 30.26 -45.33 5.65
C PRO A 174 29.46 -44.05 5.32
N LYS A 175 29.97 -42.95 5.88
CA LYS A 175 30.22 -41.61 5.30
C LYS A 175 29.42 -41.14 4.05
N LYS A 176 28.80 -39.95 4.24
CA LYS A 176 28.65 -38.79 3.33
C LYS A 176 29.10 -38.99 1.86
N HIS A 177 28.19 -38.75 0.92
CA HIS A 177 28.52 -38.32 -0.44
C HIS A 177 27.71 -37.09 -0.87
N VAL A 178 28.37 -36.21 -1.63
CA VAL A 178 27.79 -35.05 -2.32
C VAL A 178 27.47 -35.44 -3.75
N PHE A 179 26.28 -35.04 -4.24
CA PHE A 179 25.86 -35.07 -5.66
C PHE A 179 24.96 -33.84 -5.89
N GLY A 180 24.96 -33.15 -7.04
CA GLY A 180 25.60 -33.43 -8.33
C GLY A 180 24.55 -33.65 -9.43
N LEU A 181 24.20 -32.61 -10.20
CA LEU A 181 23.18 -32.71 -11.25
C LEU A 181 23.65 -33.54 -12.47
N PRO A 182 22.79 -34.39 -13.08
CA PRO A 182 23.16 -35.23 -14.23
C PRO A 182 23.15 -34.47 -15.57
N LYS A 183 24.03 -34.89 -16.51
CA LYS A 183 24.37 -34.18 -17.75
C LYS A 183 23.82 -34.77 -19.08
N PRO A 184 22.49 -34.83 -19.33
CA PRO A 184 22.00 -34.95 -20.71
C PRO A 184 21.03 -33.83 -21.17
N ILE A 185 20.54 -32.96 -20.26
CA ILE A 185 19.50 -31.97 -20.61
C ILE A 185 20.07 -30.67 -21.22
N ILE A 186 21.32 -30.32 -20.91
CA ILE A 186 21.95 -29.05 -21.30
C ILE A 186 22.12 -28.91 -22.84
N GLY A 187 22.34 -30.02 -23.55
CA GLY A 187 22.57 -30.00 -25.01
C GLY A 187 21.33 -29.59 -25.83
N ILE A 188 20.13 -29.98 -25.39
CA ILE A 188 18.89 -29.76 -26.14
C ILE A 188 18.43 -28.29 -26.01
N VAL A 189 18.56 -27.71 -24.81
CA VAL A 189 18.18 -26.31 -24.56
C VAL A 189 19.10 -25.35 -25.32
N ALA A 190 20.41 -25.62 -25.38
CA ALA A 190 21.36 -24.76 -26.10
C ALA A 190 21.07 -24.69 -27.61
N VAL A 191 20.70 -25.81 -28.24
CA VAL A 191 20.36 -25.85 -29.68
C VAL A 191 19.05 -25.12 -29.96
N LEU A 192 18.02 -25.29 -29.12
CA LEU A 192 16.74 -24.58 -29.28
C LEU A 192 16.89 -23.06 -29.15
N VAL A 193 17.70 -22.59 -28.20
CA VAL A 193 17.99 -21.15 -28.04
C VAL A 193 18.78 -20.60 -29.23
N ALA A 194 19.76 -21.34 -29.76
CA ALA A 194 20.52 -20.91 -30.93
C ALA A 194 19.64 -20.78 -32.19
N VAL A 195 18.72 -21.73 -32.43
CA VAL A 195 17.78 -21.68 -33.56
C VAL A 195 16.77 -20.53 -33.40
N ALA A 196 16.25 -20.29 -32.20
CA ALA A 196 15.35 -19.18 -31.92
C ALA A 196 16.02 -17.80 -32.13
N LEU A 197 17.26 -17.64 -31.67
CA LEU A 197 18.04 -16.41 -31.87
C LEU A 197 18.37 -16.17 -33.36
N LEU A 198 18.70 -17.21 -34.12
CA LEU A 198 18.95 -17.09 -35.55
C LEU A 198 17.67 -16.70 -36.32
N GLY A 199 16.52 -17.25 -35.94
CA GLY A 199 15.21 -16.84 -36.47
C GLY A 199 14.90 -15.37 -36.17
N LEU A 200 15.16 -14.91 -34.94
CA LEU A 200 14.95 -13.51 -34.54
C LEU A 200 15.83 -12.53 -35.33
N VAL A 201 17.10 -12.87 -35.57
CA VAL A 201 18.02 -12.05 -36.40
C VAL A 201 17.53 -11.95 -37.85
N ILE A 202 16.99 -13.03 -38.42
CA ILE A 202 16.42 -13.01 -39.78
C ILE A 202 15.17 -12.11 -39.83
N VAL A 203 14.26 -12.23 -38.86
CA VAL A 203 13.06 -11.37 -38.78
C VAL A 203 13.45 -9.89 -38.63
N LEU A 204 14.38 -9.57 -37.74
CA LEU A 204 14.85 -8.19 -37.54
C LEU A 204 15.55 -7.60 -38.78
N SER A 205 16.19 -8.44 -39.61
CA SER A 205 16.81 -7.97 -40.86
C SER A 205 15.80 -7.62 -41.97
N GLN A 206 14.56 -8.13 -41.91
CA GLN A 206 13.52 -7.81 -42.90
C GLN A 206 12.61 -6.63 -42.52
N VAL A 207 12.57 -6.21 -41.25
CA VAL A 207 11.68 -5.14 -40.77
C VAL A 207 12.31 -3.73 -40.84
N GLY A 208 13.58 -3.62 -41.25
CA GLY A 208 14.14 -2.36 -41.77
C GLY A 208 14.31 -1.19 -40.79
N VAL A 209 14.45 -1.47 -39.49
CA VAL A 209 14.44 -0.46 -38.39
C VAL A 209 15.78 0.31 -38.25
N PHE A 210 16.44 0.63 -39.36
CA PHE A 210 17.61 1.53 -39.39
C PHE A 210 17.62 2.39 -40.67
N LYS A 211 16.85 3.50 -40.65
CA LYS A 211 17.14 4.68 -41.47
C LYS A 211 16.91 5.96 -40.67
N GLN A 212 17.99 6.70 -40.41
CA GLN A 212 17.92 8.11 -40.03
C GLN A 212 17.31 8.91 -41.19
N ALA A 213 16.46 9.87 -40.87
CA ALA A 213 16.00 10.89 -41.81
C ALA A 213 16.82 12.17 -41.61
N GLU A 214 17.73 12.47 -42.54
CA GLU A 214 18.40 13.77 -42.58
C GLU A 214 17.43 14.87 -43.03
N LYS A 215 17.48 16.01 -42.34
CA LYS A 215 16.61 17.17 -42.58
C LYS A 215 17.32 18.14 -43.51
N LYS A 216 16.81 18.38 -44.72
CA LYS A 216 17.41 19.31 -45.70
C LYS A 216 16.43 20.40 -46.17
N VAL A 217 16.98 21.61 -46.34
CA VAL A 217 16.34 22.91 -46.58
C VAL A 217 17.28 23.65 -47.57
N THR A 218 16.92 24.52 -48.52
CA THR A 218 15.71 25.31 -48.91
C THR A 218 15.57 25.21 -50.47
N PRO A 219 14.83 26.05 -51.25
CA PRO A 219 13.73 27.00 -51.01
C PRO A 219 12.53 26.83 -51.98
N ALA A 220 11.56 27.77 -51.94
CA ALA A 220 10.45 27.90 -52.89
C ALA A 220 10.79 28.79 -54.13
N PRO A 221 10.00 28.68 -55.22
CA PRO A 221 9.78 29.77 -56.16
C PRO A 221 8.27 30.15 -56.31
N GLU A 222 8.02 31.21 -57.08
CA GLU A 222 6.83 32.08 -56.99
C GLU A 222 5.64 31.74 -57.91
N ALA A 223 4.57 32.51 -57.67
CA ALA A 223 3.27 32.63 -58.33
C ALA A 223 3.15 32.38 -59.85
N GLY A 224 2.02 31.76 -60.23
CA GLY A 224 1.41 31.82 -61.57
C GLY A 224 -0.12 31.82 -61.46
N ARG A 225 -0.81 32.69 -62.22
CA ARG A 225 -2.28 32.86 -62.19
C ARG A 225 -2.99 32.03 -63.28
N THR A 226 -4.05 31.30 -62.90
CA THR A 226 -5.35 31.05 -63.62
C THR A 226 -5.33 30.51 -65.07
N PRO A 227 -6.35 29.74 -65.54
CA PRO A 227 -7.75 29.81 -65.12
C PRO A 227 -8.52 28.48 -64.94
N ASP A 228 -9.78 28.70 -64.59
CA ASP A 228 -10.88 27.81 -64.21
C ASP A 228 -11.23 26.69 -65.23
N VAL A 229 -11.46 25.48 -64.74
CA VAL A 229 -12.25 24.42 -65.40
C VAL A 229 -13.01 23.66 -64.31
N GLY A 230 -14.34 23.83 -64.27
CA GLY A 230 -15.19 23.20 -63.27
C GLY A 230 -15.36 21.70 -63.47
N VAL A 231 -15.17 20.92 -62.39
CA VAL A 231 -15.67 19.54 -62.27
C VAL A 231 -16.37 19.40 -60.92
N THR A 232 -17.68 19.17 -60.96
CA THR A 232 -18.50 18.90 -59.76
C THR A 232 -18.33 17.47 -59.28
N ALA A 233 -17.85 17.26 -58.05
CA ALA A 233 -17.93 15.96 -57.37
C ALA A 233 -17.94 16.08 -55.84
N ALA A 234 -18.81 15.27 -55.21
CA ALA A 234 -18.87 14.92 -53.79
C ALA A 234 -18.95 16.05 -52.74
N LYS A 235 -20.17 16.24 -52.20
CA LYS A 235 -20.42 16.89 -50.90
C LYS A 235 -19.70 16.08 -49.80
N PRO A 236 -18.96 16.69 -48.86
CA PRO A 236 -18.35 15.95 -47.75
C PRO A 236 -19.44 15.30 -46.88
N PRO A 237 -19.15 14.15 -46.22
CA PRO A 237 -20.12 13.49 -45.36
C PRO A 237 -20.56 14.44 -44.26
N THR A 238 -21.87 14.50 -44.02
CA THR A 238 -22.46 15.31 -42.96
C THR A 238 -21.85 14.90 -41.62
N GLU A 239 -21.27 15.88 -40.93
CA GLU A 239 -20.80 15.73 -39.55
C GLU A 239 -21.95 15.16 -38.71
N PRO A 240 -21.76 13.99 -38.03
CA PRO A 240 -22.83 13.43 -37.20
C PRO A 240 -23.14 14.43 -36.08
N ASP A 241 -24.42 14.75 -35.91
CA ASP A 241 -24.92 15.92 -35.16
C ASP A 241 -24.03 16.31 -33.98
N ARG A 242 -23.12 17.27 -34.22
CA ARG A 242 -22.50 18.03 -33.15
C ARG A 242 -23.61 18.83 -32.50
N VAL A 243 -24.20 18.24 -31.45
CA VAL A 243 -25.04 18.92 -30.47
C VAL A 243 -24.35 20.24 -30.15
N LYS A 244 -24.99 21.36 -30.53
CA LYS A 244 -24.40 22.69 -30.35
C LYS A 244 -23.94 22.81 -28.90
N PRO A 245 -22.67 23.18 -28.64
CA PRO A 245 -22.15 23.21 -27.28
C PRO A 245 -23.05 24.10 -26.42
N ASN A 246 -23.55 23.51 -25.34
CA ASN A 246 -24.47 24.18 -24.44
C ASN A 246 -23.73 25.37 -23.83
N ALA A 247 -24.25 26.60 -24.00
CA ALA A 247 -23.52 27.84 -23.72
C ALA A 247 -23.12 28.06 -22.24
N ASN A 248 -23.48 27.13 -21.36
CA ASN A 248 -23.20 27.12 -19.92
C ASN A 248 -22.26 25.99 -19.45
N ARG A 249 -21.69 25.14 -20.33
CA ARG A 249 -20.71 24.12 -19.88
C ARG A 249 -19.38 24.79 -19.52
N LEU A 250 -18.78 24.34 -18.42
CA LEU A 250 -17.49 24.81 -17.91
C LEU A 250 -16.37 24.28 -18.80
N ASP A 251 -15.34 25.08 -19.07
CA ASP A 251 -14.11 24.54 -19.66
C ASP A 251 -13.29 23.79 -18.60
N LEU A 252 -13.63 22.52 -18.38
CA LEU A 252 -12.83 21.61 -17.54
C LEU A 252 -11.65 21.00 -18.31
N GLY A 253 -11.62 21.11 -19.65
CA GLY A 253 -10.58 20.55 -20.52
C GLY A 253 -10.53 19.02 -20.51
N ARG A 254 -9.42 18.47 -21.00
CA ARG A 254 -9.17 17.02 -21.08
C ARG A 254 -8.73 16.50 -19.73
N THR A 255 -9.55 15.64 -19.14
CA THR A 255 -9.31 15.04 -17.83
C THR A 255 -9.04 13.55 -18.00
N THR A 256 -7.82 13.09 -17.69
CA THR A 256 -7.48 11.65 -17.72
C THR A 256 -7.49 11.05 -16.33
N PHE A 257 -8.36 10.07 -16.10
CA PHE A 257 -8.33 9.23 -14.91
C PHE A 257 -7.31 8.11 -15.07
N ILE A 258 -6.55 7.85 -14.01
CA ILE A 258 -5.67 6.69 -13.86
C ILE A 258 -6.25 5.83 -12.74
N THR A 259 -6.80 4.66 -13.10
CA THR A 259 -7.48 3.73 -12.21
C THR A 259 -7.42 2.30 -12.75
N ASP A 260 -7.16 1.34 -11.89
CA ASP A 260 -7.19 -0.09 -12.23
C ASP A 260 -8.60 -0.68 -12.10
N ARG A 261 -9.55 0.08 -11.52
CA ARG A 261 -10.97 -0.24 -11.36
C ARG A 261 -11.85 0.81 -12.06
N ALA A 262 -11.84 0.81 -13.40
CA ALA A 262 -12.59 1.76 -14.23
C ALA A 262 -14.10 1.92 -13.89
N GLU A 263 -14.76 0.88 -13.37
CA GLU A 263 -16.15 0.97 -12.87
C GLU A 263 -16.31 1.98 -11.70
N SER A 264 -15.29 2.11 -10.85
CA SER A 264 -15.32 2.96 -9.64
C SER A 264 -15.30 4.47 -9.91
N VAL A 265 -14.86 4.87 -11.12
CA VAL A 265 -14.79 6.29 -11.53
C VAL A 265 -15.98 6.72 -12.39
N LYS A 266 -16.80 5.78 -12.89
CA LYS A 266 -17.89 6.07 -13.85
C LYS A 266 -18.83 7.21 -13.41
N THR A 267 -19.18 7.25 -12.12
CA THR A 267 -20.08 8.28 -11.59
C THR A 267 -19.46 9.67 -11.66
N LEU A 268 -18.20 9.84 -11.25
CA LEU A 268 -17.51 11.14 -11.32
C LEU A 268 -17.10 11.48 -12.75
N ALA A 269 -16.64 10.51 -13.55
CA ALA A 269 -16.36 10.70 -14.97
C ALA A 269 -17.58 11.29 -15.70
N LYS A 270 -18.75 10.66 -15.56
CA LYS A 270 -20.01 11.16 -16.13
C LYS A 270 -20.44 12.52 -15.56
N TYR A 271 -20.16 12.78 -14.29
CA TYR A 271 -20.44 14.09 -13.68
C TYR A 271 -19.55 15.18 -14.30
N LEU A 272 -18.23 14.97 -14.38
CA LEU A 272 -17.30 15.90 -15.03
C LEU A 272 -17.61 16.07 -16.53
N GLU A 273 -17.99 15.00 -17.23
CA GLU A 273 -18.49 15.10 -18.61
C GLU A 273 -19.68 16.06 -18.70
N ASN A 274 -20.72 15.88 -17.88
CA ASN A 274 -21.89 16.78 -17.88
C ASN A 274 -21.50 18.24 -17.63
N GLU A 275 -20.59 18.49 -16.68
CA GLU A 275 -20.09 19.83 -16.36
C GLU A 275 -19.22 20.44 -17.47
N GLY A 276 -18.52 19.63 -18.28
CA GLY A 276 -17.78 20.10 -19.46
C GLY A 276 -16.39 19.51 -19.72
N ALA A 277 -16.00 18.45 -19.02
CA ALA A 277 -14.74 17.75 -19.27
C ALA A 277 -14.79 16.84 -20.50
N GLU A 278 -13.67 16.74 -21.22
CA GLU A 278 -13.38 15.63 -22.12
C GLU A 278 -12.67 14.53 -21.32
N VAL A 279 -13.39 13.47 -20.96
CA VAL A 279 -12.85 12.44 -20.06
C VAL A 279 -12.18 11.30 -20.82
N SER A 280 -11.01 10.87 -20.34
CA SER A 280 -10.34 9.63 -20.71
C SER A 280 -10.05 8.80 -19.46
N VAL A 281 -9.99 7.47 -19.60
CA VAL A 281 -9.68 6.55 -18.49
C VAL A 281 -8.63 5.55 -18.97
N ILE A 282 -7.54 5.42 -18.20
CA ILE A 282 -6.46 4.44 -18.42
C ILE A 282 -6.15 3.70 -17.12
N SER A 283 -5.63 2.48 -17.21
CA SER A 283 -5.08 1.77 -16.05
C SER A 283 -3.60 2.10 -15.82
N THR A 284 -3.05 1.67 -14.67
CA THR A 284 -1.62 1.84 -14.38
C THR A 284 -0.73 1.04 -15.32
N ASP A 285 -1.22 -0.11 -15.82
CA ASP A 285 -0.57 -0.90 -16.87
C ASP A 285 -0.62 -0.23 -18.26
N GLN A 286 -1.37 0.87 -18.42
CA GLN A 286 -1.51 1.66 -19.66
C GLN A 286 -0.84 3.04 -19.57
N LEU A 287 0.04 3.29 -18.59
CA LEU A 287 0.66 4.61 -18.36
C LEU A 287 1.46 5.15 -19.56
N ASP A 288 1.99 4.30 -20.44
CA ASP A 288 2.66 4.75 -21.66
C ASP A 288 1.70 5.50 -22.62
N ASN A 289 0.40 5.21 -22.56
CA ASN A 289 -0.65 5.87 -23.36
C ASN A 289 -1.08 7.24 -22.78
N LEU A 290 -0.59 7.64 -21.60
CA LEU A 290 -0.95 8.91 -20.96
C LEU A 290 -0.57 10.14 -21.81
N ALA A 291 0.47 10.02 -22.65
CA ALA A 291 0.86 11.08 -23.58
C ALA A 291 -0.16 11.26 -24.72
N ASP A 292 -0.86 10.19 -25.12
CA ASP A 292 -1.83 10.20 -26.23
C ASP A 292 -3.16 10.83 -25.82
N THR A 293 -3.57 10.69 -24.55
CA THR A 293 -4.78 11.36 -24.02
C THR A 293 -4.58 12.88 -23.87
N ARG A 294 -3.31 13.35 -23.85
CA ARG A 294 -2.91 14.77 -23.75
C ARG A 294 -3.68 15.53 -22.66
N PRO A 295 -3.63 15.08 -21.39
CA PRO A 295 -4.46 15.63 -20.33
C PRO A 295 -4.08 17.08 -20.02
N ASP A 296 -5.11 17.92 -19.86
CA ASP A 296 -4.99 19.23 -19.20
C ASP A 296 -5.03 19.05 -17.67
N THR A 297 -5.62 17.95 -17.18
CA THR A 297 -5.55 17.50 -15.78
C THR A 297 -5.58 15.97 -15.69
N ILE A 298 -4.80 15.42 -14.75
CA ILE A 298 -4.73 14.00 -14.42
C ILE A 298 -5.42 13.78 -13.08
N ILE A 299 -6.28 12.77 -12.99
CA ILE A 299 -6.89 12.30 -11.75
C ILE A 299 -6.33 10.91 -11.43
N VAL A 300 -5.63 10.77 -10.30
CA VAL A 300 -5.06 9.50 -9.82
C VAL A 300 -6.00 8.95 -8.75
N CYS A 301 -6.56 7.76 -8.99
CA CYS A 301 -7.59 7.19 -8.13
C CYS A 301 -7.05 6.35 -6.96
N GLY A 302 -7.88 6.23 -5.91
CA GLY A 302 -7.53 5.59 -4.63
C GLY A 302 -7.17 4.10 -4.71
N ASP A 303 -7.45 3.45 -5.84
CA ASP A 303 -7.18 2.03 -6.08
C ASP A 303 -5.79 1.74 -6.67
N THR A 304 -5.09 2.76 -7.17
CA THR A 304 -3.79 2.62 -7.88
C THR A 304 -2.59 2.33 -6.97
N GLY A 305 -2.77 2.34 -5.64
CA GLY A 305 -1.69 2.41 -4.65
C GLY A 305 -0.63 1.33 -4.77
N ALA A 306 -1.03 0.09 -5.06
CA ALA A 306 -0.13 -1.05 -5.20
C ALA A 306 0.72 -1.02 -6.48
N ALA A 307 0.32 -0.26 -7.50
CA ALA A 307 1.02 -0.23 -8.78
C ALA A 307 2.25 0.69 -8.78
N TRP A 308 2.23 1.79 -8.02
CA TRP A 308 3.28 2.83 -8.09
C TRP A 308 4.69 2.32 -7.77
N GLY A 309 4.81 1.31 -6.91
CA GLY A 309 6.08 0.66 -6.58
C GLY A 309 6.74 -0.11 -7.74
N LYS A 310 6.01 -0.39 -8.83
CA LYS A 310 6.54 -1.04 -10.04
C LYS A 310 7.40 -0.10 -10.89
N PHE A 311 7.20 1.22 -10.77
CA PHE A 311 7.80 2.21 -11.68
C PHE A 311 9.05 2.86 -11.09
N SER A 312 10.05 3.11 -11.93
CA SER A 312 11.26 3.84 -11.49
C SER A 312 10.97 5.33 -11.24
N LYS A 313 11.68 5.92 -10.27
CA LYS A 313 11.65 7.37 -9.96
C LYS A 313 11.86 8.22 -11.23
N THR A 314 12.72 7.78 -12.16
CA THR A 314 12.97 8.45 -13.45
C THR A 314 11.75 8.46 -14.38
N VAL A 315 10.99 7.36 -14.44
CA VAL A 315 9.76 7.27 -15.25
C VAL A 315 8.67 8.13 -14.61
N LEU A 316 8.44 7.99 -13.31
CA LEU A 316 7.44 8.77 -12.58
C LEU A 316 7.73 10.29 -12.66
N ASN A 317 8.98 10.70 -12.43
CA ASN A 317 9.41 12.09 -12.61
C ASN A 317 9.11 12.61 -14.02
N ARG A 318 9.39 11.82 -15.07
CA ARG A 318 9.15 12.24 -16.45
C ARG A 318 7.65 12.40 -16.76
N LEU A 319 6.83 11.44 -16.34
CA LEU A 319 5.38 11.45 -16.59
C LEU A 319 4.68 12.59 -15.83
N PHE A 320 5.17 12.92 -14.62
CA PHE A 320 4.53 13.86 -13.70
C PHE A 320 5.33 15.15 -13.47
N GLU A 321 6.22 15.54 -14.40
CA GLU A 321 7.03 16.76 -14.23
C GLU A 321 6.20 18.05 -14.34
N ASP A 322 5.34 18.17 -15.34
CA ASP A 322 4.53 19.39 -15.60
C ASP A 322 2.99 19.25 -15.49
N PRO A 323 2.32 18.09 -15.66
CA PRO A 323 0.86 18.08 -15.70
C PRO A 323 0.22 18.44 -14.35
N LYS A 324 -0.99 19.02 -14.39
CA LYS A 324 -1.84 19.23 -13.21
C LYS A 324 -2.37 17.87 -12.73
N ILE A 325 -2.19 17.56 -11.45
CA ILE A 325 -2.53 16.24 -10.87
C ILE A 325 -3.39 16.44 -9.64
N ILE A 326 -4.53 15.73 -9.58
CA ILE A 326 -5.33 15.56 -8.35
C ILE A 326 -5.28 14.08 -7.99
N ALA A 327 -4.77 13.73 -6.80
CA ALA A 327 -4.59 12.34 -6.40
C ALA A 327 -5.40 11.99 -5.14
N PHE A 328 -6.06 10.83 -5.15
CA PHE A 328 -7.03 10.41 -4.16
C PHE A 328 -6.45 9.53 -3.05
N GLY A 329 -6.76 9.89 -1.81
CA GLY A 329 -6.55 9.07 -0.61
C GLY A 329 -5.11 8.59 -0.41
N THR A 330 -4.98 7.44 0.25
CA THR A 330 -3.68 6.83 0.58
C THR A 330 -2.87 6.43 -0.67
N ALA A 331 -3.52 6.07 -1.79
CA ALA A 331 -2.81 5.78 -3.04
C ALA A 331 -2.19 7.05 -3.66
N GLY A 332 -2.92 8.17 -3.63
CA GLY A 332 -2.43 9.47 -4.10
C GLY A 332 -1.28 10.00 -3.24
N SER A 333 -1.40 9.90 -1.91
CA SER A 333 -0.28 10.15 -0.97
C SER A 333 0.96 9.33 -1.35
N ASN A 334 0.79 8.03 -1.59
CA ASN A 334 1.92 7.16 -1.96
C ASN A 334 2.60 7.55 -3.27
N LEU A 335 1.86 7.96 -4.30
CA LEU A 335 2.45 8.52 -5.52
C LEU A 335 3.23 9.81 -5.19
N PHE A 336 2.65 10.75 -4.45
CA PHE A 336 3.29 12.00 -4.09
C PHE A 336 4.56 11.81 -3.23
N ARG A 337 4.59 10.82 -2.33
CA ARG A 337 5.79 10.39 -1.61
C ARG A 337 6.89 9.91 -2.57
N LEU A 338 6.56 9.09 -3.57
CA LEU A 338 7.51 8.62 -4.58
C LEU A 338 8.02 9.75 -5.50
N LEU A 339 7.21 10.79 -5.71
CA LEU A 339 7.61 12.01 -6.44
C LEU A 339 8.45 12.98 -5.59
N GLY A 340 8.58 12.76 -4.28
CA GLY A 340 9.35 13.61 -3.36
C GLY A 340 8.59 14.84 -2.86
N LEU A 341 7.26 14.76 -2.77
CA LEU A 341 6.40 15.83 -2.27
C LEU A 341 6.11 15.68 -0.77
N ARG A 342 5.79 16.81 -0.13
CA ARG A 342 5.49 16.95 1.31
C ARG A 342 4.02 16.71 1.63
N ILE A 343 3.14 16.74 0.62
CA ILE A 343 1.70 16.42 0.71
C ILE A 343 1.44 14.90 0.74
N ALA A 344 2.24 14.20 1.54
CA ALA A 344 2.25 12.75 1.67
C ALA A 344 2.91 12.31 2.99
N ASP A 345 2.89 11.01 3.29
CA ASP A 345 3.60 10.40 4.41
C ASP A 345 5.10 10.76 4.31
N PRO A 346 5.78 11.12 5.42
CA PRO A 346 5.39 10.94 6.82
C PRO A 346 4.41 12.00 7.37
N ASN A 347 4.10 13.06 6.62
CA ASN A 347 3.31 14.18 7.13
C ASN A 347 1.79 13.89 7.13
N GLY A 348 1.37 12.74 6.61
CA GLY A 348 -0.02 12.32 6.55
C GLY A 348 -0.45 11.58 7.81
N MET A 349 -1.53 12.05 8.44
CA MET A 349 -2.27 11.27 9.43
C MET A 349 -3.41 10.53 8.74
N HIS A 350 -3.45 9.21 8.89
CA HIS A 350 -4.53 8.36 8.38
C HIS A 350 -5.62 8.13 9.42
N GLY A 351 -6.85 7.89 8.99
CA GLY A 351 -7.95 7.51 9.86
C GLY A 351 -9.00 6.66 9.15
N ARG A 352 -9.67 5.79 9.92
CA ARG A 352 -10.89 5.06 9.51
C ARG A 352 -12.08 5.54 10.32
N GLY A 353 -13.21 5.76 9.64
CA GLY A 353 -14.52 5.94 10.27
C GLY A 353 -14.66 7.21 11.12
N SER A 354 -15.62 8.08 10.75
CA SER A 354 -16.04 9.29 11.48
C SER A 354 -15.05 10.46 11.61
N ALA A 355 -13.75 10.28 11.37
CA ALA A 355 -12.76 11.35 11.36
C ALA A 355 -12.82 12.25 10.10
N GLY A 356 -13.85 13.11 10.01
CA GLY A 356 -13.79 14.31 9.16
C GLY A 356 -14.22 14.17 7.70
N THR A 357 -15.40 13.62 7.42
CA THR A 357 -16.08 13.84 6.12
C THR A 357 -16.69 15.25 5.98
N GLN A 358 -16.57 16.07 7.03
CA GLN A 358 -16.84 17.50 7.04
C GLN A 358 -15.53 18.30 7.06
N LEU A 359 -15.44 19.28 6.16
CA LEU A 359 -14.28 20.16 5.99
C LEU A 359 -14.64 21.61 6.28
N VAL A 360 -13.65 22.40 6.71
CA VAL A 360 -13.68 23.87 6.65
C VAL A 360 -12.78 24.28 5.50
N VAL A 361 -13.34 24.96 4.49
CA VAL A 361 -12.62 25.37 3.28
C VAL A 361 -12.02 26.76 3.48
N GLN A 362 -10.70 26.83 3.59
CA GLN A 362 -9.93 28.05 3.90
C GLN A 362 -9.68 28.95 2.68
N VAL A 363 -10.05 28.50 1.48
CA VAL A 363 -9.92 29.25 0.21
C VAL A 363 -11.33 29.63 -0.27
N PRO A 364 -11.85 30.83 0.07
CA PRO A 364 -13.27 31.17 -0.14
C PRO A 364 -13.69 31.19 -1.61
N GLU A 365 -12.75 31.42 -2.53
CA GLU A 365 -12.99 31.41 -3.97
C GLU A 365 -13.48 30.03 -4.46
N ILE A 366 -12.99 28.95 -3.83
CA ILE A 366 -13.36 27.56 -4.16
C ILE A 366 -14.77 27.22 -3.64
N LEU A 367 -15.37 28.04 -2.76
CA LEU A 367 -16.78 27.91 -2.37
C LEU A 367 -17.74 28.67 -3.30
N GLN A 368 -17.22 29.62 -4.10
CA GLN A 368 -18.05 30.57 -4.85
C GLN A 368 -17.95 30.42 -6.37
N SER A 369 -16.92 29.76 -6.90
CA SER A 369 -16.65 29.75 -8.34
C SER A 369 -16.00 28.44 -8.84
N PRO A 370 -16.43 27.92 -10.01
CA PRO A 370 -17.56 28.39 -10.81
C PRO A 370 -18.94 28.02 -10.25
N LEU A 371 -19.04 27.06 -9.33
CA LEU A 371 -20.30 26.64 -8.73
C LEU A 371 -20.45 27.24 -7.31
N THR A 372 -21.57 27.88 -7.00
CA THR A 372 -21.82 28.41 -5.65
C THR A 372 -22.22 27.28 -4.71
N ILE A 373 -21.39 26.99 -3.70
CA ILE A 373 -21.62 25.95 -2.70
C ILE A 373 -22.23 26.58 -1.44
N PRO A 374 -23.43 26.16 -1.00
CA PRO A 374 -23.98 26.59 0.29
C PRO A 374 -23.14 26.03 1.44
N ALA A 375 -22.30 26.87 2.05
CA ALA A 375 -21.34 26.49 3.09
C ALA A 375 -21.42 27.45 4.29
N GLU A 376 -22.30 27.14 5.25
CA GLU A 376 -22.38 27.91 6.51
C GLU A 376 -21.04 27.81 7.26
N ASN A 377 -20.49 28.96 7.68
CA ASN A 377 -19.17 29.05 8.31
C ASN A 377 -18.04 28.34 7.52
N GLN A 378 -18.12 28.36 6.17
CA GLN A 378 -17.19 27.68 5.26
C GLN A 378 -17.16 26.14 5.41
N MET A 379 -18.13 25.55 6.11
CA MET A 379 -18.20 24.11 6.31
C MET A 379 -18.87 23.40 5.13
N VAL A 380 -18.22 22.35 4.62
CA VAL A 380 -18.71 21.51 3.52
C VAL A 380 -18.65 20.05 3.92
N GLN A 381 -19.79 19.36 3.84
CA GLN A 381 -19.87 17.90 3.95
C GLN A 381 -19.52 17.29 2.58
N VAL A 382 -18.36 16.64 2.44
CA VAL A 382 -17.86 16.15 1.14
C VAL A 382 -18.24 14.70 0.82
N TYR A 383 -18.43 13.88 1.85
CA TYR A 383 -18.87 12.48 1.75
C TYR A 383 -19.85 12.15 2.88
N GLU A 384 -20.62 11.07 2.74
CA GLU A 384 -21.47 10.58 3.84
C GLU A 384 -20.63 10.07 5.03
N PRO A 385 -21.06 10.26 6.31
CA PRO A 385 -20.35 9.74 7.48
C PRO A 385 -20.15 8.22 7.44
N GLY A 386 -18.96 7.76 7.85
CA GLY A 386 -18.58 6.34 7.84
C GLY A 386 -17.91 5.87 6.54
N SER A 387 -17.60 6.76 5.61
CA SER A 387 -16.94 6.42 4.35
C SER A 387 -15.40 6.38 4.44
N SER A 388 -14.84 5.17 4.32
CA SER A 388 -13.45 4.87 3.89
C SER A 388 -12.26 5.31 4.77
N ASP A 389 -11.06 4.89 4.33
CA ASP A 389 -9.77 5.43 4.73
C ASP A 389 -9.60 6.89 4.28
N VAL A 390 -9.29 7.77 5.23
CA VAL A 390 -8.94 9.18 4.97
C VAL A 390 -7.50 9.47 5.34
N ILE A 391 -6.91 10.49 4.71
CA ILE A 391 -5.58 11.03 5.01
C ILE A 391 -5.65 12.56 5.06
N GLY A 392 -5.03 13.17 6.07
CA GLY A 392 -4.87 14.61 6.20
C GLY A 392 -3.42 14.97 6.45
N ILE A 393 -2.86 15.89 5.65
CA ILE A 393 -1.47 16.32 5.81
C ILE A 393 -1.40 17.34 6.94
N TYR A 394 -0.54 17.12 7.91
CA TYR A 394 -0.40 17.98 9.08
C TYR A 394 0.54 19.18 8.82
N ASP A 395 0.22 20.31 9.44
CA ASP A 395 1.07 21.50 9.58
C ASP A 395 0.85 22.16 10.96
N ASP A 396 1.92 22.41 11.72
CA ASP A 396 1.85 23.07 13.03
C ASP A 396 2.04 24.60 12.96
N GLY A 397 2.31 25.16 11.78
CA GLY A 397 2.85 26.51 11.66
C GLY A 397 4.32 26.61 12.10
N SER A 398 5.01 25.48 12.30
CA SER A 398 6.48 25.44 12.36
C SER A 398 7.02 25.79 10.98
N PRO A 399 8.08 26.62 10.86
CA PRO A 399 8.69 26.95 9.56
C PRO A 399 9.16 25.71 8.77
N MET A 400 9.32 24.56 9.45
CA MET A 400 9.81 23.30 8.89
C MET A 400 8.83 22.60 7.93
N VAL A 401 7.56 23.07 7.85
CA VAL A 401 6.51 22.54 6.96
C VAL A 401 6.03 23.59 5.94
N ALA A 402 6.74 24.72 5.79
CA ALA A 402 6.48 25.71 4.73
C ALA A 402 6.82 25.17 3.32
N GLY A 403 5.95 24.33 2.74
CA GLY A 403 6.16 23.71 1.44
C GLY A 403 4.90 23.41 0.61
N PHE A 404 3.70 23.52 1.21
CA PHE A 404 2.42 23.31 0.53
C PHE A 404 1.37 24.35 0.96
N GLU A 405 0.29 24.44 0.20
CA GLU A 405 -0.87 25.29 0.43
C GLU A 405 -2.00 24.43 1.01
N GLY A 406 -2.44 24.73 2.24
CA GLY A 406 -3.66 24.15 2.81
C GLY A 406 -4.91 24.74 2.14
N ILE A 407 -5.83 23.89 1.67
CA ILE A 407 -7.05 24.32 0.97
C ILE A 407 -8.28 24.11 1.86
N ALA A 408 -8.39 22.94 2.47
CA ALA A 408 -9.44 22.64 3.43
C ALA A 408 -8.92 21.70 4.52
N HIS A 409 -9.25 22.02 5.78
CA HIS A 409 -8.90 21.21 6.93
C HIS A 409 -10.12 20.48 7.48
N TRP A 410 -9.92 19.42 8.25
CA TRP A 410 -11.03 18.77 8.97
C TRP A 410 -11.65 19.73 9.99
N SER A 411 -12.98 19.75 10.13
CA SER A 411 -13.66 20.68 11.05
C SER A 411 -13.25 20.48 12.51
N GLN A 412 -12.93 19.23 12.89
CA GLN A 412 -12.46 18.87 14.24
C GLN A 412 -10.96 19.19 14.46
N TRP A 413 -10.14 19.19 13.39
CA TRP A 413 -8.68 19.22 13.47
C TRP A 413 -8.08 20.26 12.50
N LYS A 414 -8.05 21.52 12.94
CA LYS A 414 -7.61 22.69 12.15
C LYS A 414 -6.22 22.63 11.51
N ASN A 415 -5.31 21.82 12.05
CA ASN A 415 -3.93 21.69 11.56
C ASN A 415 -3.76 20.54 10.54
N HIS A 416 -4.84 19.84 10.16
CA HIS A 416 -4.79 18.67 9.28
C HIS A 416 -5.59 18.91 8.00
N TRP A 417 -4.88 18.82 6.88
CA TRP A 417 -5.30 19.25 5.55
C TRP A 417 -5.52 18.04 4.62
N PRO A 418 -6.71 17.41 4.63
CA PRO A 418 -7.08 16.41 3.64
C PRO A 418 -7.22 17.00 2.23
N ILE A 419 -7.39 18.31 2.08
CA ILE A 419 -7.22 18.98 0.78
C ILE A 419 -6.10 20.00 0.89
N CYS A 420 -5.00 19.72 0.19
CA CYS A 420 -3.79 20.55 0.15
C CYS A 420 -3.08 20.43 -1.21
N ARG A 421 -2.18 21.37 -1.51
CA ARG A 421 -1.54 21.50 -2.83
C ARG A 421 -0.06 21.84 -2.73
N GLN A 422 0.78 21.12 -3.47
CA GLN A 422 2.20 21.45 -3.67
C GLN A 422 2.52 21.50 -5.17
N GLY A 423 2.81 22.71 -5.68
CA GLY A 423 3.02 22.94 -7.09
C GLY A 423 1.82 22.55 -7.94
N ASN A 424 2.04 21.71 -8.95
CA ASN A 424 1.00 21.14 -9.82
C ASN A 424 0.28 19.90 -9.23
N CYS A 425 0.53 19.54 -7.97
CA CYS A 425 -0.08 18.37 -7.32
C CYS A 425 -1.05 18.78 -6.22
N VAL A 426 -2.26 18.23 -6.23
CA VAL A 426 -3.30 18.37 -5.19
C VAL A 426 -3.59 17.01 -4.59
N LEU A 427 -3.58 16.92 -3.27
CA LEU A 427 -4.13 15.77 -2.54
C LEU A 427 -5.62 15.98 -2.31
N TRP A 428 -6.42 14.97 -2.65
CA TRP A 428 -7.79 14.80 -2.21
C TRP A 428 -7.85 13.60 -1.26
N GLY A 429 -7.72 13.87 0.04
CA GLY A 429 -7.41 12.90 1.10
C GLY A 429 -8.49 11.88 1.45
N PHE A 430 -9.40 11.56 0.54
CA PHE A 430 -10.47 10.60 0.75
C PHE A 430 -10.30 9.41 -0.20
N SER A 431 -10.27 8.19 0.35
CA SER A 431 -10.17 6.96 -0.45
C SER A 431 -11.55 6.42 -0.88
N ALA A 432 -12.63 7.02 -0.39
CA ALA A 432 -14.01 6.65 -0.70
C ALA A 432 -14.30 6.68 -2.21
N PRO A 433 -15.09 5.73 -2.72
CA PRO A 433 -15.56 5.75 -4.10
C PRO A 433 -16.21 7.10 -4.43
N THR A 434 -15.90 7.64 -5.60
CA THR A 434 -16.41 8.95 -6.02
C THR A 434 -17.94 8.99 -6.16
N SER A 435 -18.59 7.83 -6.25
CA SER A 435 -20.04 7.66 -6.16
C SER A 435 -20.64 7.97 -4.79
N GLU A 436 -19.84 7.96 -3.71
CA GLU A 436 -20.26 8.26 -2.34
C GLU A 436 -20.03 9.74 -1.95
N MET A 437 -19.55 10.59 -2.89
CA MET A 437 -19.51 12.04 -2.70
C MET A 437 -20.92 12.61 -2.59
N THR A 438 -21.11 13.55 -1.65
CA THR A 438 -22.30 14.42 -1.61
C THR A 438 -22.30 15.34 -2.83
N ASP A 439 -23.43 15.98 -3.14
CA ASP A 439 -23.47 16.96 -4.24
C ASP A 439 -22.60 18.19 -3.95
N ALA A 440 -22.52 18.63 -2.69
CA ALA A 440 -21.58 19.68 -2.26
C ALA A 440 -20.11 19.24 -2.41
N GLY A 441 -19.79 17.96 -2.18
CA GLY A 441 -18.47 17.38 -2.43
C GLY A 441 -18.09 17.35 -3.91
N LYS A 442 -19.03 16.99 -4.78
CA LYS A 442 -18.85 17.03 -6.25
C LYS A 442 -18.63 18.46 -6.75
N GLN A 443 -19.42 19.42 -6.27
CA GLN A 443 -19.26 20.84 -6.59
C GLN A 443 -17.90 21.37 -6.10
N LEU A 444 -17.49 21.02 -4.88
CA LEU A 444 -16.17 21.39 -4.34
C LEU A 444 -15.03 20.82 -5.19
N PHE A 445 -15.19 19.58 -5.67
CA PHE A 445 -14.21 18.95 -6.55
C PHE A 445 -14.10 19.66 -7.91
N VAL A 446 -15.22 20.06 -8.53
CA VAL A 446 -15.22 20.86 -9.77
C VAL A 446 -14.57 22.22 -9.56
N ASN A 447 -14.91 22.92 -8.48
CA ASN A 447 -14.31 24.21 -8.14
C ASN A 447 -12.80 24.11 -7.90
N LEU A 448 -12.37 23.06 -7.19
CA LEU A 448 -10.96 22.75 -6.99
C LEU A 448 -10.24 22.47 -8.32
N LEU A 449 -10.85 21.69 -9.22
CA LEU A 449 -10.29 21.37 -10.53
C LEU A 449 -10.10 22.62 -11.40
N VAL A 450 -11.12 23.48 -11.50
CA VAL A 450 -11.04 24.75 -12.24
C VAL A 450 -10.02 25.70 -11.62
N ASN A 451 -10.03 25.86 -10.29
CA ASN A 451 -9.03 26.67 -9.57
C ASN A 451 -7.60 26.14 -9.82
N HIS A 452 -7.41 24.83 -9.82
CA HIS A 452 -6.09 24.22 -10.00
C HIS A 452 -5.56 24.33 -11.43
N LYS A 453 -6.43 24.12 -12.44
CA LYS A 453 -6.15 24.33 -13.86
C LYS A 453 -5.77 25.78 -14.16
N ALA A 454 -6.47 26.75 -13.57
CA ALA A 454 -6.25 28.18 -13.81
C ALA A 454 -4.96 28.74 -13.20
N ARG A 455 -4.34 28.06 -12.21
CA ARG A 455 -3.11 28.54 -11.56
C ARG A 455 -1.87 28.33 -12.44
N PRO A 456 -0.89 29.25 -12.44
CA PRO A 456 0.37 29.09 -13.14
C PRO A 456 1.01 27.71 -12.91
N SER A 457 1.66 27.15 -13.93
CA SER A 457 2.40 25.89 -13.77
C SER A 457 3.55 26.07 -12.78
N MET A 458 3.68 25.11 -11.86
CA MET A 458 4.85 24.93 -11.00
C MET A 458 5.28 23.46 -11.11
N PRO A 459 6.20 23.15 -12.04
CA PRO A 459 6.66 21.79 -12.29
C PRO A 459 7.23 21.10 -11.04
N LEU A 460 7.20 19.78 -11.02
CA LEU A 460 7.62 18.92 -9.91
C LEU A 460 9.07 19.21 -9.46
N SER A 461 10.01 19.44 -10.39
CA SER A 461 11.37 19.86 -10.05
C SER A 461 11.43 21.19 -9.30
N GLN A 462 10.54 22.14 -9.61
CA GLN A 462 10.44 23.42 -8.90
C GLN A 462 9.69 23.27 -7.57
N ALA A 463 8.62 22.49 -7.53
CA ALA A 463 7.82 22.22 -6.34
C ALA A 463 8.63 21.52 -5.24
N ARG A 464 9.56 20.63 -5.62
CA ARG A 464 10.54 20.01 -4.72
C ARG A 464 11.58 21.01 -4.19
N ARG A 465 12.12 21.87 -5.06
CA ARG A 465 13.15 22.87 -4.69
C ARG A 465 12.69 23.92 -3.67
N LYS A 466 11.38 24.05 -3.45
CA LYS A 466 10.81 24.86 -2.36
C LYS A 466 10.77 24.17 -1.00
N THR A 467 11.13 22.89 -0.91
CA THR A 467 11.31 22.20 0.38
C THR A 467 12.49 22.80 1.12
N GLU A 468 12.25 23.39 2.28
CA GLU A 468 13.33 23.89 3.14
C GLU A 468 14.12 22.71 3.73
N TYR A 469 15.33 22.50 3.20
CA TYR A 469 16.29 21.55 3.75
C TYR A 469 16.94 22.11 5.01
N VAL A 470 17.02 21.29 6.05
CA VAL A 470 17.72 21.66 7.28
C VAL A 470 19.23 21.77 7.02
N LYS A 471 19.87 22.69 7.74
CA LYS A 471 21.31 22.96 7.64
C LYS A 471 22.00 22.52 8.94
N SER A 472 23.33 22.45 8.93
CA SER A 472 24.13 22.32 10.15
C SER A 472 23.75 23.41 11.16
N GLY A 473 23.48 23.02 12.40
CA GLY A 473 22.93 23.91 13.43
C GLY A 473 22.29 23.16 14.59
N LEU A 474 21.66 23.91 15.49
CA LEU A 474 20.86 23.39 16.59
C LEU A 474 19.38 23.59 16.25
N ILE A 475 18.61 22.50 16.35
CA ILE A 475 17.14 22.48 16.23
C ILE A 475 16.59 22.22 17.62
N SER A 476 15.52 22.90 18.01
CA SER A 476 14.81 22.69 19.29
C SER A 476 13.31 22.63 19.03
N GLU A 477 12.71 21.51 19.36
CA GLU A 477 11.34 21.12 18.98
C GLU A 477 10.76 20.16 20.05
N ARG A 478 9.53 19.66 19.89
CA ARG A 478 8.88 18.79 20.90
C ARG A 478 8.10 17.62 20.32
N LEU A 479 8.01 16.51 21.06
CA LEU A 479 7.06 15.43 20.76
C LEU A 479 5.87 15.48 21.71
N SER A 480 4.72 14.96 21.28
CA SER A 480 3.51 14.81 22.10
C SER A 480 2.71 13.57 21.64
N LYS A 481 1.62 13.21 22.31
CA LYS A 481 0.71 12.15 21.82
C LYS A 481 0.12 12.43 20.43
N GLN A 482 -0.01 13.70 20.06
CA GLN A 482 -0.46 14.09 18.71
C GLN A 482 0.70 14.06 17.71
N PHE A 483 1.94 14.28 18.18
CA PHE A 483 3.16 14.40 17.36
C PHE A 483 4.24 13.46 17.91
N PRO A 484 4.11 12.14 17.72
CA PRO A 484 5.04 11.16 18.28
C PRO A 484 6.39 11.13 17.55
N ASP A 485 6.50 11.72 16.36
CA ASP A 485 7.71 11.78 15.57
C ASP A 485 7.91 13.09 14.79
N HIS A 486 9.15 13.30 14.36
CA HIS A 486 9.58 14.43 13.55
C HIS A 486 10.69 13.99 12.57
N LYS A 487 10.68 14.55 11.35
CA LYS A 487 11.68 14.25 10.30
C LYS A 487 12.18 15.54 9.59
N TRP A 488 13.50 15.71 9.52
CA TRP A 488 14.16 16.84 8.85
C TRP A 488 14.87 16.39 7.59
N PRO A 489 14.47 16.88 6.39
CA PRO A 489 15.19 16.57 5.16
C PRO A 489 16.48 17.39 5.08
N PHE A 490 17.52 16.82 4.48
CA PHE A 490 18.70 17.55 4.03
C PHE A 490 19.27 16.91 2.75
N GLN A 491 20.15 17.63 2.06
CA GLN A 491 20.86 17.11 0.89
C GLN A 491 22.32 16.85 1.22
N VAL A 492 22.85 15.74 0.70
CA VAL A 492 24.26 15.39 0.75
C VAL A 492 24.90 15.76 -0.59
N LYS A 493 25.88 16.68 -0.57
CA LYS A 493 26.49 17.26 -1.79
C LYS A 493 28.00 17.05 -1.90
N SER A 494 28.62 16.61 -0.81
CA SER A 494 30.06 16.39 -0.68
C SER A 494 30.31 15.20 0.23
N THR A 495 31.48 14.57 0.06
CA THR A 495 31.94 13.49 0.93
C THR A 495 32.38 14.07 2.27
N GLY A 496 32.25 13.28 3.34
CA GLY A 496 32.60 13.73 4.68
C GLY A 496 31.63 13.23 5.75
N ARG A 497 31.79 13.72 6.97
CA ARG A 497 31.09 13.18 8.13
C ARG A 497 29.81 13.97 8.43
N ILE A 498 28.68 13.27 8.39
CA ILE A 498 27.47 13.71 9.08
C ILE A 498 27.62 13.31 10.56
N SER A 499 27.38 14.25 11.46
CA SER A 499 27.28 13.97 12.89
C SER A 499 26.00 14.60 13.44
N ALA A 500 25.19 13.80 14.12
CA ALA A 500 23.92 14.22 14.65
C ALA A 500 23.78 13.75 16.10
N ARG A 501 23.42 14.66 17.01
CA ARG A 501 23.22 14.36 18.44
C ARG A 501 21.85 14.84 18.89
N LEU A 502 21.10 13.93 19.49
CA LEU A 502 19.77 14.15 20.02
C LEU A 502 19.80 14.10 21.55
N SER A 503 19.21 15.09 22.21
CA SER A 503 19.02 15.13 23.66
C SER A 503 17.66 15.69 24.01
N TRP A 504 16.93 15.06 24.92
CA TRP A 504 15.57 15.42 25.29
C TRP A 504 15.29 15.32 26.78
N THR A 505 14.17 15.93 27.18
CA THR A 505 13.61 15.89 28.54
C THR A 505 12.13 15.46 28.46
N PRO A 506 11.65 14.54 29.33
CA PRO A 506 12.40 13.81 30.35
C PRO A 506 13.30 12.71 29.73
N PRO A 507 14.52 12.51 30.26
CA PRO A 507 15.59 11.76 29.57
C PRO A 507 15.41 10.24 29.58
N ASP A 508 14.53 9.72 30.43
CA ASP A 508 14.26 8.31 30.64
C ASP A 508 13.25 7.70 29.63
N VAL A 509 12.50 8.56 28.93
CA VAL A 509 11.64 8.17 27.80
C VAL A 509 12.50 7.65 26.65
N GLY A 510 12.12 6.49 26.10
CA GLY A 510 12.83 5.86 24.99
C GLY A 510 12.41 6.44 23.63
N LEU A 511 13.35 7.02 22.90
CA LEU A 511 13.15 7.49 21.52
C LEU A 511 13.96 6.66 20.52
N ALA A 512 13.45 6.58 19.29
CA ALA A 512 14.21 6.33 18.08
C ALA A 512 14.94 7.60 17.68
N PHE A 513 16.16 7.40 17.19
CA PHE A 513 16.88 8.37 16.40
C PHE A 513 17.32 7.69 15.11
N ILE A 514 17.04 8.31 13.96
CA ILE A 514 17.18 7.74 12.63
C ILE A 514 17.95 8.72 11.74
N LEU A 515 18.84 8.20 10.91
CA LEU A 515 19.56 8.95 9.88
C LEU A 515 19.61 8.11 8.61
N GLY A 516 19.23 8.65 7.46
CA GLY A 516 19.34 7.91 6.21
C GLY A 516 18.57 8.49 5.03
N THR A 517 18.34 7.64 4.02
CA THR A 517 17.59 7.93 2.79
C THR A 517 16.57 6.81 2.54
N GLU A 518 15.31 7.19 2.35
CA GLU A 518 14.23 6.22 2.06
C GLU A 518 14.40 5.58 0.68
N GLN A 519 14.90 6.33 -0.30
CA GLN A 519 15.07 5.91 -1.69
C GLN A 519 16.01 4.69 -1.82
N ARG A 520 17.05 4.61 -0.98
CA ARG A 520 18.03 3.50 -0.97
C ARG A 520 17.77 2.44 0.09
N ARG A 521 16.77 2.63 0.96
CA ARG A 521 16.59 1.88 2.21
C ARG A 521 17.85 1.85 3.10
N ARG A 522 18.71 2.88 3.01
CA ARG A 522 19.92 3.03 3.84
C ARG A 522 19.53 3.86 5.06
N PHE A 523 19.48 3.23 6.24
CA PHE A 523 19.23 3.91 7.50
C PHE A 523 20.15 3.41 8.60
N GLN A 524 20.75 4.32 9.37
CA GLN A 524 21.17 4.03 10.74
C GLN A 524 20.01 4.38 11.67
N ARG A 525 19.75 3.51 12.65
CA ARG A 525 18.77 3.74 13.71
C ARG A 525 19.38 3.38 15.06
N LYS A 526 19.18 4.25 16.05
CA LYS A 526 19.51 4.00 17.46
C LYS A 526 18.27 4.24 18.30
N ASP A 527 17.94 3.28 19.15
CA ASP A 527 16.82 3.37 20.08
C ASP A 527 17.38 3.43 21.51
N GLY A 528 16.86 4.32 22.34
CA GLY A 528 17.36 4.44 23.72
C GLY A 528 16.92 5.69 24.44
N ARG A 529 17.59 5.98 25.56
CA ARG A 529 17.39 7.14 26.42
C ARG A 529 18.26 8.33 26.00
N SER A 530 17.94 9.51 26.52
CA SER A 530 18.67 10.74 26.25
C SER A 530 20.09 10.68 26.85
N PRO A 531 21.16 11.08 26.12
CA PRO A 531 21.20 11.48 24.72
C PRO A 531 21.54 10.32 23.76
N LEU A 532 21.18 10.47 22.49
CA LEU A 532 21.62 9.60 21.38
C LEU A 532 22.53 10.37 20.42
N THR A 533 23.36 9.65 19.66
CA THR A 533 24.26 10.25 18.66
C THR A 533 24.47 9.28 17.51
N ILE A 534 24.34 9.76 16.27
CA ILE A 534 24.61 9.00 15.04
C ILE A 534 25.64 9.76 14.23
N ASP A 535 26.71 9.06 13.85
CA ASP A 535 27.70 9.54 12.90
C ASP A 535 27.60 8.69 11.62
N TYR A 536 27.75 9.31 10.46
CA TYR A 536 27.76 8.64 9.17
C TYR A 536 28.83 9.27 8.27
N ASP A 537 29.73 8.44 7.75
CA ASP A 537 30.79 8.89 6.83
C ASP A 537 30.30 8.73 5.38
N VAL A 538 29.93 9.85 4.76
CA VAL A 538 29.45 9.95 3.37
C VAL A 538 30.59 9.66 2.40
N ASN A 539 30.38 8.69 1.51
CA ASN A 539 31.32 8.31 0.46
C ASN A 539 30.85 8.79 -0.93
N GLU A 540 31.65 8.55 -1.97
CA GLU A 540 31.35 8.99 -3.35
C GLU A 540 30.06 8.36 -3.93
N GLU A 541 29.69 7.14 -3.54
CA GLU A 541 28.45 6.49 -3.98
C GLU A 541 27.20 7.21 -3.44
N ASP A 542 27.30 7.82 -2.25
CA ASP A 542 26.22 8.62 -1.68
C ASP A 542 26.11 9.99 -2.37
N VAL A 543 27.25 10.60 -2.74
CA VAL A 543 27.30 11.91 -3.42
C VAL A 543 26.93 11.83 -4.91
N THR A 544 27.28 10.75 -5.61
CA THR A 544 26.89 10.52 -7.02
C THR A 544 25.37 10.42 -7.22
N HIS A 545 24.60 10.38 -6.13
CA HIS A 545 23.15 10.33 -6.11
C HIS A 545 22.56 11.46 -5.25
N SER A 546 23.09 12.68 -5.42
CA SER A 546 22.69 13.91 -4.72
C SER A 546 21.20 14.32 -4.87
N ASP A 547 20.46 13.65 -5.74
CA ASP A 547 19.00 13.75 -5.91
C ASP A 547 18.19 12.87 -4.92
N ASP A 548 18.85 12.10 -4.05
CA ASP A 548 18.21 11.38 -2.95
C ASP A 548 18.13 12.28 -1.72
N ASP A 549 16.91 12.53 -1.25
CA ASP A 549 16.67 13.28 -0.02
C ASP A 549 17.06 12.44 1.20
N TRP A 550 18.05 12.91 1.95
CA TRP A 550 18.39 12.37 3.25
C TRP A 550 17.48 12.97 4.31
N PHE A 551 17.30 12.27 5.42
CA PHE A 551 16.61 12.82 6.58
C PHE A 551 17.26 12.40 7.89
N ILE A 552 17.02 13.23 8.90
CA ILE A 552 17.09 12.82 10.31
C ILE A 552 15.66 12.59 10.78
N GLY A 553 15.45 11.55 11.59
CA GLY A 553 14.16 11.23 12.19
C GLY A 553 14.28 11.04 13.71
N VAL A 554 13.28 11.49 14.45
CA VAL A 554 13.14 11.34 15.90
C VAL A 554 11.73 10.81 16.16
N THR A 555 11.57 9.73 16.92
CA THR A 555 10.27 9.04 17.09
C THR A 555 10.12 8.46 18.49
N CYS A 556 8.95 8.54 19.12
CA CYS A 556 8.65 7.79 20.35
C CYS A 556 7.97 6.44 20.03
N PHE A 557 8.26 5.40 20.82
CA PHE A 557 7.72 4.04 20.61
C PHE A 557 6.57 3.63 21.52
N GLY A 558 6.11 4.50 22.42
CA GLY A 558 5.03 4.21 23.36
C GLY A 558 3.93 5.26 23.32
N ASP A 559 2.80 4.98 23.97
CA ASP A 559 1.79 6.03 24.20
C ASP A 559 2.40 7.12 25.08
N ILE A 560 2.60 8.29 24.48
CA ILE A 560 3.12 9.49 25.15
C ILE A 560 2.08 10.02 26.17
N GLY A 561 0.80 9.64 26.05
CA GLY A 561 -0.26 10.01 26.97
C GLY A 561 -0.58 11.51 26.89
N THR A 562 -0.34 12.25 27.97
CA THR A 562 -0.39 13.73 27.97
C THR A 562 1.00 14.37 28.08
N THR A 563 2.06 13.56 28.02
CA THR A 563 3.44 14.02 28.15
C THR A 563 3.84 14.87 26.94
N VAL A 564 4.68 15.88 27.17
CA VAL A 564 5.38 16.60 26.12
C VAL A 564 6.87 16.37 26.32
N ILE A 565 7.59 16.07 25.24
CA ILE A 565 9.01 15.73 25.26
C ILE A 565 9.74 16.81 24.46
N ASP A 566 10.21 17.86 25.12
CA ASP A 566 11.04 18.87 24.47
C ASP A 566 12.45 18.29 24.20
N TYR A 567 12.95 18.46 22.98
CA TYR A 567 14.23 17.92 22.54
C TYR A 567 15.06 18.92 21.74
N GLN A 568 16.35 18.62 21.69
CA GLN A 568 17.37 19.35 20.95
C GLN A 568 18.12 18.38 20.03
N LEU A 569 18.19 18.75 18.75
CA LEU A 569 18.94 18.05 17.71
C LEU A 569 20.08 18.96 17.24
N GLN A 570 21.31 18.62 17.62
CA GLN A 570 22.52 19.23 17.09
C GLN A 570 22.94 18.46 15.83
N LEU A 571 22.98 19.15 14.69
CA LEU A 571 23.32 18.57 13.39
C LEU A 571 24.57 19.24 12.81
N SER A 572 25.48 18.42 12.29
CA SER A 572 26.61 18.81 11.45
C SER A 572 26.58 17.99 10.16
N LEU A 573 26.43 18.67 9.03
CA LEU A 573 26.50 18.12 7.68
C LEU A 573 27.88 18.42 7.06
N PRO A 574 28.38 17.58 6.12
CA PRO A 574 29.55 17.94 5.31
C PRO A 574 29.29 19.21 4.49
N GLN A 575 30.34 20.00 4.27
CA GLN A 575 30.31 21.28 3.55
C GLN A 575 30.58 21.13 2.06
#